data_AF-A0A2T7NSN1-F1
#
_entry.id   AF-A0A2T7NSN1-F1
#
_cell.length_a   1.000
_cell.length_b   1.000
_cell.length_c   1.000
_cell.angle_alpha   90.00
_cell.angle_beta   90.00
_cell.angle_gamma   90.00
#
_symmetry.space_group_name_H-M   'P 1'
#
loop_
_entity.id
_entity.type
_entity.pdbx_description
1 polymer ?
#
loop_
_entity_poly.entity_id
_entity_poly.type
_entity_poly.pdbx_seq_one_letter_code
_entity_poly.pdbx_strand_id
1 'polypeptide(L)'
;MFEHPTGTSFLLDFSFHTLSALPQQLSDGRWNCSVPHWPDFSLHFPCNLVSDCVGNEDEVDCPYTSHVCGPGFLSANGTCLQFVKPVQDVSWETASETCKSRGLVLMTANTFAEWEATRDLLLRYFPYPEFVLYGARQPTSYRQVFVGADGIKDRSENNP
;
A
#
# COMPACT_ATOMS: atom_id res chain seq x y z
N MET A 1 -37.94 -44.00 -0.56
CA MET A 1 -38.42 -42.72 -1.12
C MET A 1 -38.45 -41.71 0.02
N PHE A 2 -37.40 -40.91 0.14
CA PHE A 2 -37.40 -39.60 0.79
C PHE A 2 -36.35 -38.77 0.07
N GLU A 3 -36.77 -37.60 -0.39
CA GLU A 3 -36.09 -36.68 -1.30
C GLU A 3 -34.97 -35.89 -0.61
N HIS A 4 -34.05 -35.36 -1.43
CA HIS A 4 -32.90 -34.55 -1.05
C HIS A 4 -33.27 -33.25 -0.32
N PRO A 5 -32.43 -32.78 0.62
CA PRO A 5 -32.13 -31.37 0.76
C PRO A 5 -30.85 -31.06 -0.05
N THR A 6 -30.97 -30.15 -1.00
CA THR A 6 -29.86 -29.42 -1.62
C THR A 6 -29.17 -28.56 -0.55
N GLY A 7 -28.20 -29.12 0.17
CA GLY A 7 -27.35 -28.38 1.10
C GLY A 7 -26.03 -28.02 0.44
N THR A 8 -25.73 -26.74 0.29
CA THR A 8 -24.38 -26.28 -0.05
C THR A 8 -23.42 -26.67 1.08
N SER A 9 -22.64 -27.72 0.88
CA SER A 9 -21.52 -28.08 1.76
C SER A 9 -20.34 -27.15 1.49
N PHE A 10 -19.69 -26.63 2.52
CA PHE A 10 -18.41 -25.94 2.40
C PHE A 10 -17.26 -26.92 2.68
N LEU A 11 -16.18 -26.80 1.91
CA LEU A 11 -14.91 -27.46 2.19
C LEU A 11 -14.13 -26.57 3.14
N LEU A 12 -13.68 -27.12 4.27
CA LEU A 12 -12.85 -26.40 5.23
C LEU A 12 -11.42 -26.96 5.14
N ASP A 13 -10.51 -26.17 4.59
CA ASP A 13 -9.09 -26.51 4.43
C ASP A 13 -8.29 -25.84 5.55
N PHE A 14 -7.42 -26.58 6.24
CA PHE A 14 -6.60 -26.05 7.33
C PHE A 14 -5.24 -26.76 7.41
N SER A 15 -4.20 -26.00 7.76
CA SER A 15 -2.85 -26.49 8.07
C SER A 15 -2.50 -26.19 9.53
N PHE A 16 -1.73 -27.07 10.17
CA PHE A 16 -1.12 -26.81 11.48
C PHE A 16 0.35 -26.46 11.30
N HIS A 17 0.75 -25.27 11.75
CA HIS A 17 2.16 -24.88 11.81
C HIS A 17 2.71 -25.20 13.20
N THR A 18 3.80 -25.96 13.28
CA THR A 18 4.36 -26.47 14.55
C THR A 18 5.08 -25.39 15.38
N LEU A 19 5.32 -24.22 14.79
CA LEU A 19 5.99 -23.09 15.41
C LEU A 19 4.94 -22.03 15.81
N SER A 20 4.30 -22.25 16.96
CA SER A 20 3.32 -21.33 17.55
C SER A 20 3.95 -20.09 18.22
N ALA A 21 5.26 -19.92 18.17
CA ALA A 21 5.92 -18.76 18.77
C ALA A 21 5.99 -17.64 17.73
N LEU A 22 5.12 -16.63 17.87
CA LEU A 22 5.25 -15.38 17.12
C LEU A 22 6.72 -14.86 17.19
N PRO A 23 7.20 -14.12 16.18
CA PRO A 23 8.54 -13.56 16.18
C PRO A 23 8.82 -12.71 17.43
N GLN A 24 10.07 -12.29 17.65
CA GLN A 24 10.35 -11.40 18.78
C GLN A 24 9.67 -10.03 18.57
N GLN A 25 8.84 -9.60 19.53
CA GLN A 25 8.36 -8.22 19.58
C GLN A 25 9.44 -7.31 20.17
N LEU A 26 9.67 -6.17 19.51
CA LEU A 26 10.64 -5.16 19.90
C LEU A 26 10.01 -4.12 20.85
N SER A 27 10.87 -3.29 21.44
CA SER A 27 10.47 -2.23 22.36
C SER A 27 9.60 -1.15 21.72
N ASP A 28 9.66 -0.98 20.40
CA ASP A 28 8.85 -0.04 19.64
C ASP A 28 7.48 -0.62 19.24
N GLY A 29 7.16 -1.84 19.69
CA GLY A 29 5.88 -2.51 19.43
C GLY A 29 5.84 -3.32 18.13
N ARG A 30 6.82 -3.13 17.24
CA ARG A 30 6.93 -3.90 15.98
C ARG A 30 7.59 -5.26 16.19
N TRP A 31 7.44 -6.13 15.22
CA TRP A 31 7.95 -7.50 15.23
C TRP A 31 9.22 -7.62 14.39
N ASN A 32 10.20 -8.38 14.88
CA ASN A 32 11.35 -8.76 14.07
C ASN A 32 10.98 -9.95 13.17
N CYS A 33 10.49 -9.65 11.97
CA CYS A 33 9.97 -10.64 11.02
C CYS A 33 11.05 -11.29 10.15
N SER A 34 12.30 -10.85 10.30
CA SER A 34 13.48 -11.44 9.67
C SER A 34 13.88 -12.77 10.34
N VAL A 35 12.96 -13.73 10.36
CA VAL A 35 13.11 -15.05 10.99
C VAL A 35 13.16 -16.17 9.95
N PRO A 36 13.84 -17.30 10.26
CA PRO A 36 13.67 -18.52 9.48
C PRO A 36 12.18 -18.90 9.42
N HIS A 37 11.73 -19.41 8.27
CA HIS A 37 10.34 -19.85 8.07
C HIS A 37 9.28 -18.75 8.14
N TRP A 38 9.59 -17.52 7.71
CA TRP A 38 8.61 -16.42 7.57
C TRP A 38 7.23 -16.81 7.02
N PRO A 39 7.10 -17.66 5.97
CA PRO A 39 5.79 -18.07 5.45
C PRO A 39 4.87 -18.75 6.48
N ASP A 40 5.42 -19.38 7.52
CA ASP A 40 4.62 -20.00 8.59
C ASP A 40 4.05 -18.93 9.56
N PHE A 41 4.69 -17.77 9.65
CA PHE A 41 4.29 -16.68 10.54
C PHE A 41 3.48 -15.60 9.84
N SER A 42 3.69 -15.38 8.54
CA SER A 42 3.05 -14.30 7.78
C SER A 42 1.52 -14.37 7.83
N LEU A 43 0.95 -15.56 7.99
CA LEU A 43 -0.49 -15.79 8.16
C LEU A 43 -1.09 -15.08 9.40
N HIS A 44 -0.26 -14.74 10.39
CA HIS A 44 -0.69 -14.01 11.58
C HIS A 44 -0.66 -12.48 11.41
N PHE A 45 -0.12 -11.99 10.30
CA PHE A 45 -0.01 -10.57 10.00
C PHE A 45 -1.01 -10.20 8.89
N PRO A 46 -2.00 -9.34 9.17
CA PRO A 46 -3.01 -8.98 8.20
C PRO A 46 -2.48 -7.94 7.21
N CYS A 47 -2.83 -8.09 5.94
CA CYS A 47 -2.60 -7.06 4.93
C CYS A 47 -3.47 -5.82 5.18
N ASN A 48 -2.92 -4.80 5.85
CA ASN A 48 -3.67 -3.62 6.30
C ASN A 48 -2.91 -2.28 6.12
N LEU A 49 -1.71 -2.34 5.52
CA LEU A 49 -0.76 -1.27 5.22
C LEU A 49 -0.11 -0.63 6.44
N VAL A 50 -0.25 -1.25 7.61
CA VAL A 50 0.44 -0.89 8.84
C VAL A 50 1.69 -1.75 8.91
N SER A 51 2.86 -1.14 9.08
CA SER A 51 4.11 -1.86 9.25
C SER A 51 4.17 -2.47 10.66
N ASP A 52 3.62 -3.66 10.83
CA ASP A 52 3.74 -4.46 12.03
C ASP A 52 5.15 -5.08 12.15
N CYS A 53 5.82 -5.33 11.01
CA CYS A 53 7.20 -5.80 10.96
C CYS A 53 8.22 -4.68 10.77
N VAL A 54 9.44 -4.88 11.30
CA VAL A 54 10.57 -3.97 11.07
C VAL A 54 11.10 -4.08 9.65
N GLY A 55 10.66 -3.18 8.79
CA GLY A 55 11.03 -3.22 7.37
C GLY A 55 9.85 -3.53 6.46
N ASN A 56 8.64 -3.62 7.02
CA ASN A 56 7.38 -3.75 6.28
C ASN A 56 7.26 -5.12 5.57
N GLU A 57 7.93 -6.15 6.09
CA GLU A 57 7.91 -7.53 5.56
C GLU A 57 6.53 -8.18 5.61
N ASP A 58 5.65 -7.72 6.49
CA ASP A 58 4.25 -8.10 6.59
C ASP A 58 3.41 -7.68 5.39
N GLU A 59 3.85 -6.66 4.64
CA GLU A 59 3.07 -6.08 3.56
C GLU A 59 3.68 -6.34 2.17
N VAL A 60 4.74 -7.15 2.09
CA VAL A 60 5.48 -7.38 0.82
C VAL A 60 4.76 -8.32 -0.15
N ASP A 61 3.92 -9.22 0.36
CA ASP A 61 3.20 -10.26 -0.41
C ASP A 61 1.69 -10.17 -0.20
N CYS A 62 1.16 -8.95 -0.24
CA CYS A 62 -0.26 -8.68 -0.04
C CYS A 62 -1.05 -8.63 -1.35
N PRO A 63 -2.37 -8.92 -1.34
CA PRO A 63 -3.20 -8.98 -2.57
C PRO A 63 -3.26 -7.69 -3.39
N TYR A 64 -2.89 -6.56 -2.80
CA TYR A 64 -2.83 -5.26 -3.47
C TYR A 64 -1.45 -4.97 -4.09
N THR A 65 -0.42 -5.75 -3.74
CA THR A 65 0.92 -5.65 -4.33
C THR A 65 0.99 -6.34 -5.69
N SER A 66 1.99 -6.00 -6.48
CA SER A 66 2.16 -6.50 -7.83
C SER A 66 3.57 -7.02 -8.04
N HIS A 67 3.68 -8.25 -8.52
CA HIS A 67 4.94 -8.86 -8.94
C HIS A 67 5.65 -8.08 -10.07
N VAL A 68 4.95 -7.18 -10.76
CA VAL A 68 5.50 -6.32 -11.82
C VAL A 68 6.45 -5.26 -11.24
N CYS A 69 6.13 -4.73 -10.06
CA CYS A 69 6.85 -3.60 -9.45
C CYS A 69 7.85 -4.02 -8.37
N GLY A 70 7.93 -5.32 -8.09
CA GLY A 70 8.73 -5.88 -7.00
C GLY A 70 7.97 -5.93 -5.67
N PRO A 71 8.57 -6.57 -4.65
CA PRO A 71 7.92 -6.83 -3.37
C PRO A 71 7.48 -5.55 -2.66
N GLY A 72 6.24 -5.53 -2.13
CA GLY A 72 5.69 -4.38 -1.40
C GLY A 72 5.28 -3.18 -2.26
N PHE A 73 5.37 -3.28 -3.58
CA PHE A 73 4.91 -2.24 -4.50
C PHE A 73 3.62 -2.65 -5.21
N LEU A 74 2.77 -1.65 -5.45
CA LEU A 74 1.55 -1.76 -6.21
C LEU A 74 1.81 -1.30 -7.65
N SER A 75 1.05 -1.83 -8.60
CA SER A 75 1.13 -1.41 -10.01
C SER A 75 -0.18 -0.75 -10.43
N ALA A 76 -0.11 0.52 -10.83
CA ALA A 76 -1.23 1.26 -11.39
C ALA A 76 -0.82 1.92 -12.70
N ASN A 77 -1.40 1.47 -13.82
CA ASN A 77 -1.12 2.02 -15.16
C ASN A 77 0.39 2.09 -15.53
N GLY A 78 1.18 1.09 -15.12
CA GLY A 78 2.62 1.05 -15.35
C GLY A 78 3.47 1.85 -14.35
N THR A 79 2.83 2.52 -13.38
CA THR A 79 3.49 3.21 -12.28
C THR A 79 3.57 2.30 -11.05
N CYS A 80 4.76 2.23 -10.47
CA CYS A 80 5.01 1.50 -9.23
C CYS A 80 4.83 2.43 -8.02
N LEU A 81 3.90 2.06 -7.14
CA LEU A 81 3.48 2.85 -6.00
C LEU A 81 3.80 2.11 -4.70
N GLN A 82 4.16 2.83 -3.66
CA GLN A 82 4.20 2.31 -2.30
C GLN A 82 3.26 3.14 -1.44
N PHE A 83 2.31 2.48 -0.80
CA PHE A 83 1.48 3.11 0.21
C PHE A 83 2.12 2.96 1.58
N VAL A 84 2.05 4.04 2.36
CA VAL A 84 2.56 4.08 3.73
C VAL A 84 1.46 4.66 4.59
N LYS A 85 0.93 3.86 5.53
CA LYS A 85 0.00 4.36 6.53
C LYS A 85 0.80 4.81 7.77
N PRO A 86 0.90 6.12 8.04
CA PRO A 86 1.63 6.59 9.20
C PRO A 86 0.82 6.27 10.48
N VAL A 87 1.54 6.14 11.61
CA VAL A 87 0.92 5.88 12.93
C VAL A 87 0.05 7.05 13.39
N GLN A 88 0.39 8.25 12.94
CA GLN A 88 -0.29 9.51 13.22
C GLN A 88 -0.35 10.34 11.95
N ASP A 89 -1.25 11.32 11.90
CA ASP A 89 -1.30 12.25 10.78
C ASP A 89 0.05 12.98 10.63
N VAL A 90 0.52 13.06 9.38
CA VAL A 90 1.80 13.69 9.03
C VAL A 90 1.57 14.86 8.09
N SER A 91 2.48 15.84 8.12
CA SER A 91 2.46 16.92 7.13
C SER A 91 2.89 16.42 5.75
N TRP A 92 2.56 17.17 4.72
CA TRP A 92 3.02 16.92 3.35
C TRP A 92 4.55 16.86 3.27
N GLU A 93 5.25 17.75 3.97
CA GLU A 93 6.72 17.80 4.00
C GLU A 93 7.29 16.51 4.62
N THR A 94 6.71 16.06 5.73
CA THR A 94 7.11 14.83 6.41
C THR A 94 6.89 13.61 5.50
N ALA A 95 5.75 13.55 4.80
CA ALA A 95 5.47 12.50 3.83
C ALA A 95 6.47 12.54 2.66
N SER A 96 6.79 13.73 2.14
CA SER A 96 7.78 13.92 1.07
C SER A 96 9.17 13.44 1.47
N GLU A 97 9.63 13.82 2.66
CA GLU A 97 10.91 13.38 3.22
C GLU A 97 10.94 11.88 3.48
N THR A 98 9.81 11.32 3.93
CA THR A 98 9.66 9.86 4.10
C THR A 98 9.82 9.14 2.78
N CYS A 99 9.14 9.58 1.70
CA CYS A 99 9.35 9.01 0.36
C CYS A 99 10.81 9.13 -0.09
N LYS A 100 11.43 10.32 0.07
CA LYS A 100 12.82 10.57 -0.35
C LYS A 100 13.82 9.70 0.40
N SER A 101 13.65 9.50 1.70
CA SER A 101 14.53 8.63 2.50
C SER A 101 14.49 7.17 2.05
N ARG A 102 13.42 6.77 1.34
CA ARG A 102 13.27 5.45 0.70
C ARG A 102 13.70 5.42 -0.76
N GLY A 103 14.29 6.50 -1.28
CA GLY A 103 14.66 6.62 -2.70
C GLY A 103 13.46 6.81 -3.63
N LEU A 104 12.30 7.20 -3.09
CA LEU A 104 11.05 7.44 -3.80
C LEU A 104 10.68 8.93 -3.80
N VAL A 105 9.59 9.27 -4.47
CA VAL A 105 8.96 10.60 -4.43
C VAL A 105 7.47 10.45 -4.17
N LEU A 106 6.83 11.49 -3.62
CA LEU A 106 5.37 11.49 -3.49
C LEU A 106 4.72 11.37 -4.87
N MET A 107 3.72 10.50 -4.98
CA MET A 107 3.04 10.22 -6.24
C MET A 107 2.44 11.49 -6.83
N THR A 108 2.79 11.78 -8.08
CA THR A 108 2.14 12.81 -8.89
C THR A 108 1.49 12.10 -10.07
N ALA A 109 0.16 12.20 -10.19
CA ALA A 109 -0.52 11.72 -11.38
C ALA A 109 -0.36 12.79 -12.48
N ASN A 110 0.44 12.49 -13.49
CA ASN A 110 0.74 13.43 -14.58
C ASN A 110 -0.25 13.29 -15.75
N THR A 111 -1.05 12.22 -15.73
CA THR A 111 -2.12 11.95 -16.69
C THR A 111 -3.41 11.57 -15.99
N PHE A 112 -4.54 11.82 -16.65
CA PHE A 112 -5.86 11.38 -16.16
C PHE A 112 -5.92 9.85 -15.98
N ALA A 113 -5.29 9.08 -16.86
CA ALA A 113 -5.25 7.62 -16.77
C ALA A 113 -4.48 7.13 -15.53
N GLU A 114 -3.35 7.77 -15.17
CA GLU A 114 -2.64 7.46 -13.92
C GLU A 114 -3.45 7.81 -12.69
N TRP A 115 -4.16 8.96 -12.72
CA TRP A 115 -5.03 9.37 -11.61
C TRP A 115 -6.16 8.37 -11.40
N GLU A 116 -6.90 8.04 -12.46
CA GLU A 116 -8.00 7.08 -12.44
C GLU A 116 -7.55 5.71 -11.94
N ALA A 117 -6.44 5.17 -12.47
CA ALA A 117 -5.91 3.89 -12.04
C ALA A 117 -5.47 3.89 -10.56
N THR A 118 -4.84 4.98 -10.11
CA THR A 118 -4.43 5.13 -8.70
C THR A 118 -5.64 5.23 -7.78
N ARG A 119 -6.65 6.02 -8.17
CA ARG A 119 -7.89 6.20 -7.42
C ARG A 119 -8.68 4.89 -7.31
N ASP A 120 -8.81 4.14 -8.40
CA ASP A 120 -9.51 2.86 -8.40
C ASP A 120 -8.82 1.83 -7.50
N LEU A 121 -7.48 1.81 -7.52
CA LEU A 121 -6.70 0.96 -6.62
C LEU A 121 -6.93 1.36 -5.16
N LEU A 122 -6.94 2.67 -4.88
CA LEU A 122 -7.21 3.20 -3.55
C LEU A 122 -8.60 2.82 -3.07
N LEU A 123 -9.64 3.05 -3.86
CA LEU A 123 -11.01 2.70 -3.49
C LEU A 123 -11.21 1.19 -3.26
N ARG A 124 -10.42 0.35 -3.94
CA ARG A 124 -10.50 -1.11 -3.80
C ARG A 124 -9.92 -1.62 -2.49
N TYR A 125 -8.80 -1.06 -2.03
CA TYR A 125 -8.05 -1.61 -0.89
C TYR A 125 -8.03 -0.67 0.32
N PHE A 126 -8.48 0.58 0.17
CA PHE A 126 -8.40 1.63 1.17
C PHE A 126 -9.78 2.28 1.33
N PRO A 127 -10.54 1.91 2.37
CA PRO A 127 -11.91 2.41 2.55
C PRO A 127 -12.00 3.91 2.91
N TYR A 128 -10.87 4.57 3.21
CA TYR A 128 -10.78 6.01 3.55
C TYR A 128 -9.66 6.71 2.75
N PRO A 129 -9.80 6.86 1.42
CA PRO A 129 -8.77 7.46 0.57
C PRO A 129 -8.61 8.97 0.75
N GLU A 130 -9.52 9.64 1.47
CA GLU A 130 -9.50 11.09 1.71
C GLU A 130 -8.29 11.58 2.52
N PHE A 131 -7.50 10.67 3.10
CA PHE A 131 -6.28 10.98 3.87
C PHE A 131 -4.97 10.72 3.11
N VAL A 132 -5.03 10.42 1.81
CA VAL A 132 -3.84 10.16 1.00
C VAL A 132 -3.19 11.47 0.55
N LEU A 133 -1.92 11.66 0.93
CA LEU A 133 -1.11 12.81 0.50
C LEU A 133 -0.46 12.53 -0.87
N TYR A 134 -0.61 13.46 -1.81
CA TYR A 134 -0.05 13.40 -3.17
C TYR A 134 0.99 14.50 -3.41
N GLY A 135 1.84 14.33 -4.40
CA GLY A 135 2.98 15.20 -4.71
C GLY A 135 2.64 16.56 -5.33
N ALA A 136 1.38 16.86 -5.65
CA ALA A 136 1.01 18.13 -6.27
C ALA A 136 1.12 19.30 -5.29
N ARG A 137 1.88 20.34 -5.65
CA ARG A 137 2.01 21.59 -4.87
C ARG A 137 1.56 22.79 -5.70
N GLN A 138 0.78 23.69 -5.11
CA GLN A 138 0.55 25.02 -5.69
C GLN A 138 1.80 25.89 -5.52
N PRO A 139 2.40 26.42 -6.61
CA PRO A 139 3.49 27.38 -6.47
C PRO A 139 2.98 28.72 -5.92
N THR A 140 3.75 29.32 -5.01
CA THR A 140 3.42 30.59 -4.32
C THR A 140 3.58 31.86 -5.18
N SER A 141 3.57 31.76 -6.51
CA SER A 141 3.79 32.92 -7.40
C SER A 141 2.97 32.82 -8.69
N TYR A 142 1.94 33.67 -8.79
CA TYR A 142 1.15 34.21 -9.94
C TYR A 142 1.09 33.51 -11.31
N ARG A 143 1.44 32.23 -11.41
CA ARG A 143 1.14 31.33 -12.53
C ARG A 143 0.73 30.01 -11.91
N GLN A 144 -0.57 29.71 -11.97
CA GLN A 144 -1.15 28.45 -11.54
C GLN A 144 -0.65 27.34 -12.45
N VAL A 145 0.55 26.83 -12.19
CA VAL A 145 1.05 25.61 -12.82
C VAL A 145 1.37 24.67 -11.68
N PHE A 146 0.55 23.65 -11.50
CA PHE A 146 0.86 22.58 -10.55
C PHE A 146 2.11 21.86 -11.04
N VAL A 147 3.11 21.77 -10.17
CA VAL A 147 4.34 21.01 -10.42
C VAL A 147 4.32 19.85 -9.43
N GLY A 148 4.47 18.65 -9.96
CA GLY A 148 4.61 17.45 -9.15
C GLY A 148 5.87 17.48 -8.31
N ALA A 149 5.87 16.70 -7.24
CA ALA A 149 7.06 16.49 -6.42
C ALA A 149 8.21 15.82 -7.20
N ASP A 150 7.90 15.23 -8.35
CA ASP A 150 8.80 14.66 -9.36
C ASP A 150 9.38 15.70 -10.34
N GLY A 151 8.94 16.97 -10.25
CA GLY A 151 9.33 18.05 -11.15
C GLY A 151 8.61 18.05 -12.50
N ILE A 152 7.66 17.14 -12.72
CA ILE A 152 6.83 17.08 -13.93
C ILE A 152 5.68 18.08 -13.77
N LYS A 153 5.39 18.82 -14.85
CA LYS A 153 4.26 19.74 -14.88
C LYS A 153 2.98 18.95 -15.10
N ASP A 154 1.97 19.22 -14.28
CA ASP A 154 0.65 18.64 -14.47
C ASP A 154 0.10 19.05 -15.85
N ARG A 155 -0.32 18.07 -16.65
CA ARG A 155 -0.89 18.28 -17.99
C ARG A 155 -2.41 18.20 -17.98
N SER A 156 -3.04 18.00 -16.83
CA SER A 156 -4.49 17.84 -16.68
C SER A 156 -5.29 19.10 -17.06
N GLU A 157 -4.68 20.29 -17.06
CA GLU A 157 -5.36 21.57 -17.39
C GLU A 157 -5.47 21.89 -18.90
N ASN A 158 -5.07 21.00 -19.81
CA ASN A 158 -5.10 21.25 -21.27
C ASN A 158 -6.21 20.50 -22.03
N ASN A 159 -7.36 20.23 -21.42
CA ASN A 159 -8.52 19.73 -22.16
C ASN A 159 -9.73 20.66 -21.95
N PRO A 160 -10.24 21.35 -23.00
CA PRO A 160 -11.41 22.22 -22.92
C PRO A 160 -12.71 21.46 -22.64
#